data_AF-A0A7C1M855-F1
#
_entry.id   AF-A0A7C1M855-F1
#
_cell.length_a   1.000
_cell.length_b   1.000
_cell.length_c   1.000
_cell.angle_alpha   90.00
_cell.angle_beta   90.00
_cell.angle_gamma   90.00
#
_symmetry.space_group_name_H-M   'P 1'
#
loop_
_entity.id
_entity.type
_entity.pdbx_description
1 polymer ?
#
loop_
_entity_poly.entity_id
_entity_poly.type
_entity_poly.pdbx_seq_one_letter_code
_entity_poly.pdbx_strand_id
1 'polypeptide(L)'
;MFCLYLFQLLNNPHLDGKAVMVREDSHINFGRTLYSPHADIPYDWYSVRWTGALSSPVTGEINIGIERNNGYRLYINDEFIIDNRIKKSNGRITGE
;
A
#
# COMPACT_ATOMS: atom_id res chain seq x y z
N MET A 1 16.08 -3.74 -14.17
CA MET A 1 15.97 -2.90 -12.97
C MET A 1 14.89 -3.53 -12.10
N PHE A 2 15.24 -4.14 -10.97
CA PHE A 2 14.23 -4.65 -10.02
C PHE A 2 13.97 -3.54 -9.01
N CYS A 3 12.74 -3.03 -8.92
CA CYS A 3 12.37 -2.15 -7.82
C CYS A 3 12.13 -3.04 -6.59
N LEU A 4 12.83 -2.76 -5.50
CA LEU A 4 12.56 -3.37 -4.20
C LEU A 4 11.75 -2.37 -3.38
N TYR A 5 10.65 -2.85 -2.80
CA TYR A 5 9.77 -2.08 -1.94
C TYR A 5 9.89 -2.62 -0.52
N LEU A 6 10.22 -1.75 0.43
CA LEU A 6 10.23 -2.11 1.84
C LEU A 6 8.79 -2.22 2.34
N PHE A 7 8.35 -3.44 2.59
CA PHE A 7 7.09 -3.80 3.21
C PHE A 7 7.20 -3.73 4.74
N GLN A 8 6.19 -3.16 5.38
CA GLN A 8 6.03 -3.14 6.83
C GLN A 8 4.59 -3.51 7.21
N LEU A 9 4.43 -4.46 8.13
CA LEU A 9 3.13 -4.85 8.71
C LEU A 9 3.05 -4.35 10.15
N LEU A 10 1.97 -3.64 10.50
CA LEU A 10 1.78 -3.03 11.82
C LEU A 10 0.51 -3.55 12.49
N ASN A 11 0.60 -3.78 13.81
CA ASN A 11 -0.50 -4.27 14.65
C ASN A 11 -1.46 -3.15 15.10
N ASN A 12 -1.81 -2.27 14.18
CA ASN A 12 -2.80 -1.22 14.37
C ASN A 12 -3.22 -0.67 13.00
N PRO A 13 -4.38 0.00 12.88
CA PRO A 13 -4.83 0.59 11.62
C PRO A 13 -4.21 1.97 11.34
N HIS A 14 -3.40 2.52 12.23
CA HIS A 14 -2.96 3.92 12.23
C HIS A 14 -1.64 4.18 11.49
N LEU A 15 -0.96 3.11 11.03
CA LEU A 15 0.35 3.17 10.36
C LEU A 15 1.44 3.79 11.24
N ASP A 16 1.38 3.55 12.54
CA ASP A 16 2.34 4.04 13.53
C ASP A 16 2.94 2.91 14.38
N GLY A 17 4.00 3.25 15.14
CA GLY A 17 4.69 2.30 16.00
C GLY A 17 5.66 1.37 15.26
N LYS A 18 6.06 0.30 15.94
CA LYS A 18 7.03 -0.69 15.45
C LYS A 18 6.34 -1.71 14.55
N ALA A 19 6.92 -1.96 13.37
CA ALA A 19 6.46 -3.03 12.50
C ALA A 19 6.68 -4.41 13.14
N VAL A 20 5.66 -5.27 13.05
CA VAL A 20 5.72 -6.68 13.46
C VAL A 20 6.54 -7.49 12.45
N MET A 21 6.47 -7.11 11.17
CA MET A 21 7.25 -7.72 10.10
C MET A 21 7.76 -6.64 9.15
N VAL A 22 9.00 -6.81 8.70
CA VAL A 22 9.62 -6.02 7.64
C VAL A 22 10.22 -6.98 6.60
N ARG A 23 9.99 -6.71 5.32
CA ARG A 23 10.61 -7.48 4.22
C ARG A 23 10.74 -6.63 2.97
N GLU A 24 11.52 -7.11 2.01
CA GLU A 24 11.61 -6.52 0.67
C GLU A 24 10.69 -7.28 -0.29
N ASP A 25 9.77 -6.56 -0.93
CA ASP A 25 8.91 -7.09 -1.98
C ASP A 25 9.40 -6.58 -3.35
N SER A 26 9.47 -7.47 -4.35
CA SER A 26 9.78 -7.06 -5.74
C SER A 26 8.58 -6.42 -6.45
N HIS A 27 7.39 -6.58 -5.89
CA HIS A 27 6.13 -6.05 -6.42
C HIS A 27 5.21 -5.65 -5.26
N ILE A 28 4.48 -4.54 -5.41
CA ILE A 28 3.43 -4.15 -4.45
C ILE A 28 2.21 -5.04 -4.72
N ASN A 29 2.17 -6.21 -4.09
CA ASN A 29 1.05 -7.14 -4.20
C ASN A 29 0.79 -7.81 -2.85
N PHE A 30 -0.34 -7.47 -2.24
CA PHE A 30 -0.80 -8.06 -0.99
C PHE A 30 -2.22 -8.55 -1.17
N GLY A 31 -2.35 -9.85 -1.37
CA GLY A 31 -3.62 -10.49 -1.68
C GLY A 31 -4.65 -10.39 -0.55
N ARG A 32 -5.90 -10.70 -0.90
CA ARG A 32 -6.96 -10.94 0.09
C ARG A 32 -6.54 -12.10 0.99
N THR A 33 -6.50 -11.86 2.29
CA THR A 33 -6.26 -12.92 3.26
C THR A 33 -7.59 -13.34 3.89
N LEU A 34 -7.93 -14.63 3.78
CA LEU A 34 -9.01 -15.27 4.54
C LEU A 34 -8.60 -15.52 6.00
N TYR A 35 -7.35 -15.19 6.36
CA TYR A 35 -6.73 -15.40 7.66
C TYR A 35 -5.86 -14.19 8.03
N SER A 36 -5.40 -14.18 9.29
CA SER A 36 -4.41 -13.18 9.71
C SER A 36 -3.12 -13.31 8.88
N PRO A 37 -2.49 -12.19 8.48
CA PRO A 37 -1.22 -12.21 7.75
C PRO A 37 -0.02 -12.64 8.62
N HIS A 38 -0.16 -12.65 9.95
CA HIS A 38 0.91 -13.02 10.87
C HIS A 38 0.36 -13.47 12.24
N ALA A 39 1.06 -14.37 12.94
CA ALA A 39 0.59 -14.91 14.22
C ALA A 39 0.33 -13.83 15.29
N ASP A 40 1.13 -12.77 15.29
CA ASP A 40 1.00 -11.64 16.24
C ASP A 40 0.00 -10.56 15.81
N ILE A 41 -0.70 -10.78 14.70
CA ILE A 41 -1.64 -9.81 14.11
C ILE A 41 -3.07 -10.38 14.24
N PRO A 42 -4.05 -9.60 14.72
CA PRO A 42 -5.44 -9.98 14.66
C PRO A 42 -5.92 -10.10 13.22
N TYR A 43 -7.03 -10.81 13.03
CA TYR A 43 -7.61 -11.03 11.70
C TYR A 43 -7.92 -9.72 10.96
N ASP A 44 -8.39 -8.70 11.68
CA ASP A 44 -8.69 -7.36 11.21
C ASP A 44 -7.87 -6.32 12.01
N TRP A 45 -8.00 -5.02 11.68
CA TRP A 45 -7.41 -3.90 12.44
C TRP A 45 -5.87 -3.79 12.40
N TYR A 46 -5.27 -4.24 11.30
CA TYR A 46 -3.86 -4.02 11.00
C TYR A 46 -3.69 -3.04 9.84
N SER A 47 -2.46 -2.61 9.62
CA SER A 47 -2.09 -1.77 8.49
C SER A 47 -0.79 -2.25 7.85
N VAL A 48 -0.62 -1.90 6.58
CA VAL A 48 0.56 -2.24 5.78
C VAL A 48 1.09 -0.99 5.12
N ARG A 49 2.40 -0.81 5.12
CA ARG A 49 3.11 0.27 4.42
C ARG A 49 4.14 -0.32 3.47
N TRP A 50 4.13 0.16 2.23
CA TRP A 50 5.28 0.02 1.31
C TRP A 50 5.97 1.37 1.16
N THR A 51 7.30 1.34 1.16
CA THR A 51 8.14 2.49 0.78
C THR A 51 9.18 2.02 -0.22
N GLY A 52 9.38 2.77 -1.30
CA GLY A 52 10.35 2.42 -2.33
C GLY A 52 10.31 3.39 -3.50
N ALA A 53 11.07 3.08 -4.54
CA ALA A 53 11.11 3.86 -5.76
C ALA A 53 10.26 3.20 -6.86
N LEU A 54 9.36 3.98 -7.46
CA LEU A 54 8.62 3.57 -8.64
C LEU A 54 9.39 4.02 -9.89
N SER A 55 9.82 3.07 -10.72
CA SER A 55 10.45 3.36 -12.01
C SER A 55 9.45 3.11 -13.13
N SER A 56 9.15 4.13 -13.92
CA SER A 56 8.37 3.95 -15.14
C SER A 56 9.23 3.37 -16.26
N PRO A 57 8.72 2.40 -17.04
CA PRO A 57 9.39 1.96 -18.26
C PRO A 57 9.23 2.97 -19.43
N VAL A 58 8.32 3.94 -19.29
CA VAL A 58 7.99 4.93 -20.32
C VAL A 58 8.08 6.36 -19.76
N THR A 59 8.39 7.31 -20.63
CA THR A 59 8.27 8.74 -20.34
C THR A 59 6.87 9.23 -20.69
N GLY A 60 6.28 10.07 -19.84
CA GLY A 60 4.96 10.66 -20.08
C GLY A 60 3.98 10.40 -18.94
N GLU A 61 2.70 10.66 -19.21
CA GLU A 61 1.61 10.42 -18.26
C GLU A 61 1.45 8.93 -17.96
N ILE A 62 1.30 8.59 -16.67
CA ILE A 62 1.18 7.21 -16.20
C ILE A 62 -0.05 7.09 -15.32
N ASN A 63 -0.89 6.11 -15.63
CA ASN A 63 -2.04 5.78 -14.82
C ASN A 63 -1.66 4.76 -13.74
N ILE A 64 -1.89 5.11 -12.47
CA ILE A 64 -1.70 4.21 -11.33
C ILE A 64 -3.06 3.72 -10.83
N GLY A 65 -3.26 2.40 -10.86
CA GLY A 65 -4.44 1.75 -10.31
C GLY A 65 -4.20 1.19 -8.91
N ILE A 66 -5.16 1.35 -8.01
CA ILE A 66 -5.15 0.72 -6.68
C ILE A 66 -6.45 -0.07 -6.51
N GLU A 67 -6.30 -1.36 -6.23
CA GLU A 67 -7.41 -2.23 -5.83
C GLU A 67 -7.32 -2.52 -4.34
N ARG A 68 -8.28 -2.05 -3.54
CA ARG A 68 -8.41 -2.36 -2.11
C ARG A 68 -9.86 -2.32 -1.64
N ASN A 69 -10.14 -3.10 -0.60
CA ASN A 69 -11.45 -3.17 0.05
C ASN A 69 -11.65 -2.14 1.18
N ASN A 70 -10.56 -1.65 1.79
CA ASN A 70 -10.55 -0.75 2.95
C ASN A 70 -9.77 0.53 2.63
N GLY A 71 -9.60 1.40 3.64
CA GLY A 71 -8.91 2.68 3.46
C GLY A 71 -7.47 2.54 2.97
N TYR A 72 -7.06 3.44 2.08
CA TYR A 72 -5.70 3.50 1.56
C TYR A 72 -5.27 4.94 1.29
N ARG A 73 -3.97 5.09 1.08
CA ARG A 73 -3.30 6.36 0.87
C ARG A 73 -2.11 6.17 -0.05
N LEU A 74 -1.92 7.07 -1.01
CA LEU A 74 -0.79 7.06 -1.94
C LEU A 74 -0.03 8.39 -1.87
N TYR A 75 1.28 8.27 -1.74
CA TYR A 75 2.23 9.37 -1.91
C TYR A 75 3.15 9.06 -3.08
N ILE A 76 3.44 10.06 -3.92
CA ILE A 76 4.45 9.99 -4.98
C ILE A 76 5.31 11.25 -4.84
N ASN A 77 6.63 11.10 -4.80
CA ASN A 77 7.57 12.21 -4.59
C ASN A 77 7.23 13.07 -3.35
N ASP A 78 6.84 12.41 -2.26
CA ASP A 78 6.35 13.03 -1.02
C ASP A 78 5.06 13.88 -1.15
N GLU A 79 4.50 13.97 -2.36
CA GLU A 79 3.23 14.61 -2.62
C GLU A 79 2.07 13.65 -2.38
N PHE A 80 0.99 14.20 -1.82
CA PHE A 80 -0.18 13.45 -1.43
C PHE A 80 -1.18 13.33 -2.59
N ILE A 81 -1.17 12.17 -3.26
CA ILE A 81 -1.97 11.98 -4.48
C ILE A 81 -3.40 11.50 -4.15
N ILE A 82 -3.55 10.58 -3.18
CA ILE A 82 -4.86 10.00 -2.84
C ILE A 82 -5.01 9.85 -1.32
N ASP A 83 -6.11 10.37 -0.76
CA ASP A 83 -6.67 9.97 0.54
C ASP A 83 -8.04 9.35 0.33
N ASN A 84 -8.13 8.03 0.43
CA ASN A 84 -9.42 7.37 0.45
C ASN A 84 -9.55 6.58 1.75
N ARG A 85 -9.61 7.31 2.87
CA ARG A 85 -9.82 6.73 4.21
C ARG A 85 -11.23 6.19 4.44
N ILE A 86 -12.17 6.47 3.53
CA ILE A 86 -13.59 6.09 3.61
C ILE A 86 -13.89 5.11 2.46
N LYS A 87 -14.59 4.00 2.74
CA LYS A 87 -15.07 3.07 1.69
C LYS A 87 -15.81 3.87 0.60
N LYS A 88 -15.28 3.89 -0.63
CA LYS A 88 -16.05 4.24 -1.83
C LYS A 88 -16.06 3.04 -2.76
N SER A 89 -17.23 2.45 -2.95
CA SER A 89 -17.47 1.50 -4.04
C SER A 89 -17.40 2.26 -5.36
N ASN A 90 -16.31 2.04 -6.10
CA ASN A 90 -15.99 2.53 -7.45
C ASN A 90 -15.54 3.99 -7.56
N GLY A 91 -14.32 4.19 -8.06
CA GLY A 91 -13.78 5.49 -8.46
C GLY A 91 -12.52 5.33 -9.30
N ARG A 92 -12.49 5.97 -10.48
CA ARG A 92 -11.33 6.10 -11.36
C ARG A 92 -10.59 7.37 -10.95
N ILE A 93 -9.31 7.27 -10.59
CA ILE A 93 -8.46 8.43 -10.28
C ILE A 93 -7.40 8.52 -11.38
N THR A 94 -7.44 9.60 -12.15
CA THR A 94 -6.38 10.03 -13.07
C THR A 94 -5.78 11.29 -12.45
N GLY A 95 -4.49 11.27 -12.15
CA GLY A 95 -3.75 12.46 -11.74
C GLY A 95 -3.09 13.11 -12.95
N GLU A 96 -3.15 14.44 -13.04
CA GLU A 96 -2.39 15.24 -14.02
C GLU A 96 -0.90 15.31 -13.66
#